data_AF-A0A946QHA9-F1
#
_entry.id   AF-A0A946QHA9-F1
#
_cell.length_a   1.000
_cell.length_b   1.000
_cell.length_c   1.000
_cell.angle_alpha   90.00
_cell.angle_beta   90.00
_cell.angle_gamma   90.00
#
_symmetry.space_group_name_H-M   'P 1'
#
loop_
_entity.id
_entity.type
_entity.pdbx_description
1 polymer ?
#
loop_
_entity_poly.entity_id
_entity_poly.type
_entity_poly.pdbx_seq_one_letter_code
_entity_poly.pdbx_strand_id
1 'polypeptide(L)'
;IELFDTNDLPALKQYCTLEIGILNFKSTKLLCDTIQSIARKDNAQKAVVIDLLTHLNDRIFQTGNKKRSSILQIIRESLRAIFKSSPYIGENKNSPYTYIDYSTRKDLRAPGKNEKILVVNAKEFEPEGRNCDSRMINQAYRLGWKQYICYGYKGQRFTGCGFGSDSDDVRFDVYDSSGDYMASGIDGMEIHVHGNAQDQLGQIMKRGKFVVHGDVGQTFMYGAKGGDVYILGNAAGRPLINATGRPRVVINGTCLDYLAESFMAGDPLKGGGFVIVNGITFDECGNMIDLSMPYPGSNLFSLASGGAIFLRDPECKVVDEHLNGGVFDRVTQADWKLIFPYLEENERLFGISIEANLLTIDGQKQPFNKVYRKVVPIKSQALGTSKK
;
A
#
# COMPACT_ATOMS: atom_id res chain seq x y z
N ILE A 1 -26.68 5.38 -13.97
CA ILE A 1 -27.49 5.25 -12.73
C ILE A 1 -28.02 3.82 -12.59
N GLU A 2 -28.53 3.20 -13.66
CA GLU A 2 -28.97 1.79 -13.67
C GLU A 2 -27.91 0.77 -13.19
N LEU A 3 -26.61 1.03 -13.42
CA LEU A 3 -25.51 0.18 -12.94
C LEU A 3 -25.37 0.11 -11.40
N PHE A 4 -25.88 1.11 -10.66
CA PHE A 4 -25.92 1.02 -9.20
C PHE A 4 -27.05 0.12 -8.71
N ASP A 5 -28.10 -0.06 -9.51
CA ASP A 5 -29.23 -0.93 -9.17
C ASP A 5 -28.86 -2.40 -9.36
N THR A 6 -27.88 -2.71 -10.23
CA THR A 6 -27.33 -4.06 -10.43
C THR A 6 -26.19 -4.42 -9.47
N ASN A 7 -25.66 -3.45 -8.71
CA ASN A 7 -24.47 -3.61 -7.85
C ASN A 7 -23.25 -4.24 -8.55
N ASP A 8 -23.14 -4.09 -9.87
CA ASP A 8 -21.98 -4.55 -10.64
C ASP A 8 -20.82 -3.56 -10.47
N LEU A 9 -20.08 -3.74 -9.38
CA LEU A 9 -18.97 -2.87 -8.97
C LEU A 9 -17.82 -2.84 -10.00
N PRO A 10 -17.38 -3.96 -10.61
CA PRO A 10 -16.43 -3.93 -11.72
C PRO A 10 -16.92 -3.07 -12.91
N ALA A 11 -18.18 -3.24 -13.35
CA ALA A 11 -18.74 -2.44 -14.43
C ALA A 11 -18.84 -0.95 -14.06
N LEU A 12 -19.22 -0.64 -12.81
CA LEU A 12 -19.25 0.73 -12.30
C LEU A 12 -17.87 1.39 -12.30
N LYS A 13 -16.84 0.69 -11.83
CA LYS A 13 -15.45 1.16 -11.84
C LYS A 13 -15.01 1.50 -13.27
N GLN A 14 -15.19 0.56 -14.20
CA GLN A 14 -14.85 0.76 -15.60
C GLN A 14 -15.61 1.94 -16.23
N TYR A 15 -16.93 2.01 -16.01
CA TYR A 15 -17.77 3.10 -16.51
C TYR A 15 -17.28 4.46 -16.00
N CYS A 16 -17.09 4.62 -14.70
CA CYS A 16 -16.66 5.91 -14.12
C CYS A 16 -15.26 6.32 -14.58
N THR A 17 -14.32 5.37 -14.69
CA THR A 17 -12.98 5.63 -15.23
C THR A 17 -13.06 6.20 -16.65
N LEU A 18 -13.89 5.61 -17.53
CA LEU A 18 -14.06 6.06 -18.91
C LEU A 18 -14.76 7.42 -18.99
N GLU A 19 -15.87 7.58 -18.27
CA GLU A 19 -16.67 8.82 -18.28
C GLU A 19 -15.87 10.02 -17.78
N ILE A 20 -15.11 9.87 -16.69
CA ILE A 20 -14.28 10.96 -16.17
C ILE A 20 -13.24 11.39 -17.20
N GLY A 21 -12.76 10.50 -18.08
CA GLY A 21 -11.87 10.86 -19.19
C GLY A 21 -12.52 11.81 -20.20
N ILE A 22 -13.83 11.69 -20.43
CA ILE A 22 -14.58 12.40 -21.48
C ILE A 22 -15.25 13.67 -20.94
N LEU A 23 -15.79 13.62 -19.73
CA LEU A 23 -16.59 14.70 -19.14
C LEU A 23 -15.76 15.97 -18.88
N ASN A 24 -16.39 17.14 -18.99
CA ASN A 24 -15.77 18.38 -18.53
C ASN A 24 -15.79 18.47 -16.99
N PHE A 25 -15.15 19.50 -16.41
CA PHE A 25 -15.03 19.65 -14.96
C PHE A 25 -16.40 19.74 -14.25
N LYS A 26 -17.35 20.50 -14.82
CA LYS A 26 -18.70 20.67 -14.26
C LYS A 26 -19.45 19.34 -14.25
N SER A 27 -19.40 18.60 -15.34
CA SER A 27 -20.06 17.29 -15.46
C SER A 27 -19.39 16.22 -14.58
N THR A 28 -18.07 16.27 -14.42
CA THR A 28 -17.34 15.38 -13.49
C THR A 28 -17.78 15.61 -12.06
N LYS A 29 -17.91 16.88 -11.65
CA LYS A 29 -18.41 17.25 -10.32
C LYS A 29 -19.85 16.76 -10.14
N LEU A 30 -20.72 16.99 -11.12
CA LEU A 30 -22.10 16.50 -11.08
C LEU A 30 -22.20 14.97 -10.97
N LEU A 31 -21.32 14.24 -11.67
CA LEU A 31 -21.22 12.79 -11.54
C LEU A 31 -20.86 12.39 -10.09
N CYS A 32 -19.86 13.04 -9.49
CA CYS A 32 -19.45 12.76 -8.12
C CYS A 32 -20.54 13.14 -7.10
N ASP A 33 -21.24 14.26 -7.30
CA ASP A 33 -22.38 14.66 -6.48
C ASP A 33 -23.53 13.63 -6.57
N THR A 34 -23.76 13.09 -7.77
CA THR A 34 -24.75 12.02 -8.01
C THR A 34 -24.35 10.74 -7.27
N ILE A 35 -23.09 10.30 -7.42
CA ILE A 35 -22.53 9.14 -6.71
C ILE A 35 -22.63 9.32 -5.19
N GLN A 36 -22.32 10.52 -4.69
CA GLN A 36 -22.44 10.85 -3.28
C GLN A 36 -23.89 10.75 -2.79
N SER A 37 -24.87 11.19 -3.61
CA SER A 37 -26.29 11.08 -3.26
C SER A 37 -26.74 9.62 -3.11
N ILE A 38 -26.17 8.70 -3.90
CA ILE A 38 -26.47 7.26 -3.84
C ILE A 38 -26.00 6.66 -2.51
N ALA A 39 -24.85 7.10 -1.98
CA ALA A 39 -24.36 6.67 -0.67
C ALA A 39 -25.28 7.04 0.51
N ARG A 40 -26.28 7.90 0.30
CA ARG A 40 -27.27 8.28 1.32
C ARG A 40 -28.52 7.41 1.29
N LYS A 41 -28.71 6.57 0.27
CA LYS A 41 -29.90 5.71 0.12
C LYS A 41 -29.95 4.65 1.21
N ASP A 42 -28.87 3.88 1.37
CA ASP A 42 -28.74 2.83 2.38
C ASP A 42 -27.26 2.45 2.62
N ASN A 43 -27.02 1.58 3.61
CA ASN A 43 -25.67 1.18 4.00
C ASN A 43 -24.95 0.30 2.96
N ALA A 44 -25.68 -0.47 2.14
CA ALA A 44 -25.09 -1.31 1.10
C ALA A 44 -24.58 -0.45 -0.05
N GLN A 45 -25.41 0.50 -0.51
CA GLN A 45 -25.01 1.51 -1.50
C GLN A 45 -23.87 2.39 -0.98
N LYS A 46 -23.87 2.75 0.30
CA LYS A 46 -22.73 3.46 0.92
C LYS A 46 -21.42 2.68 0.78
N ALA A 47 -21.43 1.37 1.03
CA ALA A 47 -20.24 0.54 0.87
C ALA A 47 -19.75 0.48 -0.58
N VAL A 48 -20.67 0.27 -1.53
CA VAL A 48 -20.37 0.27 -2.99
C VAL A 48 -19.77 1.60 -3.43
N VAL A 49 -20.34 2.72 -2.98
CA VAL A 49 -19.84 4.06 -3.34
C VAL A 49 -18.48 4.35 -2.73
N ILE A 50 -18.23 3.96 -1.48
CA ILE A 50 -16.90 4.10 -0.85
C ILE A 50 -15.89 3.33 -1.69
N ASP A 51 -16.14 2.07 -2.01
CA ASP A 51 -15.21 1.25 -2.79
C ASP A 51 -14.96 1.81 -4.21
N LEU A 52 -16.01 2.29 -4.89
CA LEU A 52 -15.89 2.96 -6.19
C LEU A 52 -15.02 4.21 -6.10
N LEU A 53 -15.29 5.12 -5.16
CA LEU A 53 -14.55 6.36 -5.04
C LEU A 53 -13.11 6.12 -4.57
N THR A 54 -12.88 5.13 -3.71
CA THR A 54 -11.54 4.69 -3.31
C THR A 54 -10.77 4.13 -4.49
N HIS A 55 -11.40 3.30 -5.32
CA HIS A 55 -10.78 2.84 -6.56
C HIS A 55 -10.41 4.00 -7.48
N LEU A 56 -11.28 4.99 -7.66
CA LEU A 56 -10.97 6.18 -8.47
C LEU A 56 -9.89 7.08 -7.84
N ASN A 57 -9.74 7.07 -6.52
CA ASN A 57 -8.63 7.73 -5.82
C ASN A 57 -7.30 7.02 -6.07
N ASP A 58 -7.30 5.70 -6.06
CA ASP A 58 -6.08 4.88 -6.09
C ASP A 58 -5.58 4.59 -7.51
N ARG A 59 -6.45 4.58 -8.52
CA ARG A 59 -6.07 4.26 -9.90
C ARG A 59 -5.61 5.48 -10.68
N ILE A 60 -4.61 5.26 -11.53
CA ILE A 60 -4.21 6.20 -12.57
C ILE A 60 -4.99 5.84 -13.83
N PHE A 61 -5.65 6.84 -14.43
CA PHE A 61 -6.47 6.69 -15.61
C PHE A 61 -6.62 8.03 -16.32
N GLN A 62 -6.99 7.98 -17.59
CA GLN A 62 -7.16 9.14 -18.44
C GLN A 62 -8.17 10.14 -17.88
N THR A 63 -7.76 11.40 -17.73
CA THR A 63 -8.60 12.51 -17.24
C THR A 63 -8.95 13.53 -18.33
N GLY A 64 -8.66 13.22 -19.60
CA GLY A 64 -8.83 14.14 -20.73
C GLY A 64 -8.07 15.45 -20.50
N ASN A 65 -8.69 16.60 -20.80
CA ASN A 65 -8.05 17.92 -20.64
C ASN A 65 -7.98 18.41 -19.18
N LYS A 66 -8.34 17.59 -18.19
CA LYS A 66 -8.41 17.97 -16.78
C LYS A 66 -7.14 17.51 -16.06
N LYS A 67 -6.59 18.36 -15.19
CA LYS A 67 -5.47 17.96 -14.31
C LYS A 67 -5.93 16.86 -13.35
N ARG A 68 -5.15 15.78 -13.25
CA ARG A 68 -5.42 14.67 -12.32
C ARG A 68 -5.61 15.14 -10.87
N SER A 69 -4.80 16.08 -10.40
CA SER A 69 -4.93 16.64 -9.05
C SER A 69 -6.30 17.26 -8.78
N SER A 70 -6.91 17.91 -9.77
CA SER A 70 -8.26 18.48 -9.64
C SER A 70 -9.34 17.40 -9.58
N ILE A 71 -9.16 16.27 -10.28
CA ILE A 71 -10.07 15.12 -10.22
C ILE A 71 -9.97 14.43 -8.86
N LEU A 72 -8.74 14.18 -8.39
CA LEU A 72 -8.50 13.61 -7.06
C LEU A 72 -9.09 14.50 -5.96
N GLN A 73 -9.01 15.83 -6.10
CA GLN A 73 -9.66 16.74 -5.16
C GLN A 73 -11.17 16.51 -5.08
N ILE A 74 -11.87 16.44 -6.22
CA ILE A 74 -13.32 16.19 -6.26
C ILE A 74 -13.65 14.84 -5.59
N ILE A 75 -12.94 13.77 -5.96
CA ILE A 75 -13.16 12.42 -5.42
C ILE A 75 -12.96 12.39 -3.90
N ARG A 76 -11.86 12.99 -3.42
CA ARG A 76 -11.53 13.05 -1.98
C ARG A 76 -12.53 13.91 -1.20
N GLU A 77 -13.02 15.00 -1.77
CA GLU A 77 -14.10 15.79 -1.18
C GLU A 77 -15.39 14.96 -1.02
N SER A 78 -15.75 14.17 -2.03
CA SER A 78 -16.90 13.25 -1.97
C SER A 78 -16.71 12.16 -0.89
N LEU A 79 -15.54 11.50 -0.84
CA LEU A 79 -15.21 10.51 0.19
C LEU A 79 -15.32 11.11 1.60
N ARG A 80 -14.67 12.25 1.84
CA ARG A 80 -14.71 12.94 3.15
C ARG A 80 -16.14 13.29 3.56
N ALA A 81 -16.98 13.71 2.62
CA ALA A 81 -18.38 14.03 2.90
C ALA A 81 -19.22 12.78 3.23
N ILE A 82 -18.91 11.62 2.63
CA ILE A 82 -19.55 10.33 2.95
C ILE A 82 -19.09 9.80 4.31
N PHE A 83 -17.80 9.93 4.63
CA PHE A 83 -17.26 9.53 5.92
C PHE A 83 -17.89 10.36 7.04
N LYS A 84 -17.92 11.70 6.87
CA LYS A 84 -18.54 12.64 7.82
C LYS A 84 -20.05 12.44 8.01
N SER A 85 -20.75 11.85 7.03
CA SER A 85 -22.19 11.58 7.17
C SER A 85 -22.52 10.33 7.98
N SER A 86 -21.52 9.58 8.43
CA SER A 86 -21.72 8.40 9.30
C SER A 86 -22.25 8.83 10.68
N PRO A 87 -23.12 8.04 11.33
CA PRO A 87 -23.68 8.38 12.64
C PRO A 87 -22.62 8.44 13.72
N TYR A 88 -22.69 9.43 14.62
CA TYR A 88 -21.84 9.47 15.81
C TYR A 88 -22.12 8.28 16.75
N ILE A 89 -21.16 7.94 17.59
CA ILE A 89 -21.36 6.99 18.67
C ILE A 89 -22.57 7.42 19.53
N GLY A 90 -23.57 6.53 19.64
CA GLY A 90 -24.77 6.78 20.44
C GLY A 90 -25.95 7.32 19.64
N GLU A 91 -25.77 7.74 18.38
CA GLU A 91 -26.90 7.96 17.48
C GLU A 91 -27.54 6.61 17.13
N ASN A 92 -28.84 6.45 17.44
CA ASN A 92 -29.57 5.23 17.15
C ASN A 92 -29.95 5.14 15.66
N LYS A 93 -28.93 4.98 14.81
CA LYS A 93 -29.07 4.68 13.39
C LYS A 93 -28.57 3.25 13.17
N ASN A 94 -29.41 2.40 12.59
CA ASN A 94 -29.05 1.04 12.24
C ASN A 94 -27.99 1.02 11.11
N SER A 95 -26.71 1.29 11.44
CA SER A 95 -25.62 1.43 10.49
C SER A 95 -24.37 0.66 10.95
N PRO A 96 -23.65 0.01 10.03
CA PRO A 96 -22.35 -0.59 10.33
C PRO A 96 -21.24 0.43 10.49
N TYR A 97 -21.44 1.69 10.08
CA TYR A 97 -20.46 2.76 10.21
C TYR A 97 -20.76 3.59 11.44
N THR A 98 -19.71 3.91 12.20
CA THR A 98 -19.83 4.76 13.39
C THR A 98 -18.72 5.81 13.38
N TYR A 99 -19.08 7.07 13.48
CA TYR A 99 -18.18 8.21 13.38
C TYR A 99 -17.63 8.62 14.74
N ILE A 100 -16.35 8.98 14.77
CA ILE A 100 -15.69 9.61 15.90
C ILE A 100 -14.65 10.63 15.41
N ASP A 101 -14.50 11.72 16.15
CA ASP A 101 -13.46 12.71 15.95
C ASP A 101 -12.89 13.20 17.28
N TYR A 102 -11.99 14.18 17.23
CA TYR A 102 -11.37 14.71 18.44
C TYR A 102 -12.41 15.23 19.44
N SER A 103 -13.46 15.91 18.98
CA SER A 103 -14.47 16.51 19.87
C SER A 103 -15.31 15.46 20.61
N THR A 104 -15.58 14.33 19.94
CA THR A 104 -16.42 13.22 20.42
C THR A 104 -15.62 12.04 20.96
N ARG A 105 -14.29 12.15 21.04
CA ARG A 105 -13.38 11.07 21.48
C ARG A 105 -13.71 10.48 22.86
N LYS A 106 -14.34 11.27 23.74
CA LYS A 106 -14.73 10.85 25.08
C LYS A 106 -15.93 9.90 25.08
N ASP A 107 -16.69 9.87 23.99
CA ASP A 107 -17.87 9.01 23.83
C ASP A 107 -17.48 7.60 23.38
N LEU A 108 -16.19 7.33 23.16
CA LEU A 108 -15.69 6.02 22.74
C LEU A 108 -16.17 4.91 23.69
N ARG A 109 -16.83 3.92 23.11
CA ARG A 109 -17.31 2.70 23.79
C ARG A 109 -17.12 1.47 22.89
N ALA A 110 -17.42 0.30 23.43
CA ALA A 110 -17.51 -0.94 22.65
C ALA A 110 -18.54 -0.81 21.51
N PRO A 111 -18.32 -1.49 20.36
CA PRO A 111 -19.26 -1.45 19.25
C PRO A 111 -20.62 -2.02 19.66
N GLY A 112 -21.69 -1.36 19.21
CA GLY A 112 -23.05 -1.85 19.34
C GLY A 112 -23.31 -3.04 18.40
N LYS A 113 -24.47 -3.69 18.54
CA LYS A 113 -24.81 -4.94 17.82
C LYS A 113 -24.58 -4.88 16.30
N ASN A 114 -24.88 -3.73 15.69
CA ASN A 114 -24.80 -3.54 14.24
C ASN A 114 -23.61 -2.68 13.82
N GLU A 115 -22.83 -2.13 14.76
CA GLU A 115 -21.67 -1.28 14.49
C GLU A 115 -20.44 -2.16 14.21
N LYS A 116 -19.74 -1.90 13.11
CA LYS A 116 -18.61 -2.73 12.67
C LYS A 116 -17.36 -1.90 12.35
N ILE A 117 -17.57 -0.77 11.67
CA ILE A 117 -16.52 0.09 11.13
C ILE A 117 -16.50 1.40 11.92
N LEU A 118 -15.38 1.68 12.58
CA LEU A 118 -15.14 2.97 13.20
C LEU A 118 -14.54 3.93 12.17
N VAL A 119 -15.29 4.96 11.81
CA VAL A 119 -14.88 6.04 10.91
C VAL A 119 -14.24 7.15 11.75
N VAL A 120 -12.92 7.26 11.68
CA VAL A 120 -12.12 8.17 12.48
C VAL A 120 -11.69 9.37 11.65
N ASN A 121 -12.10 10.57 12.05
CA ASN A 121 -11.55 11.80 11.50
C ASN A 121 -10.37 12.26 12.37
N ALA A 122 -9.15 12.02 11.88
CA ALA A 122 -7.90 12.30 12.58
C ALA A 122 -7.51 13.79 12.59
N LYS A 123 -8.21 14.65 11.83
CA LYS A 123 -7.76 16.01 11.49
C LYS A 123 -7.38 16.88 12.69
N GLU A 124 -8.13 16.79 13.78
CA GLU A 124 -7.95 17.63 14.98
C GLU A 124 -7.25 16.89 16.13
N PHE A 125 -6.81 15.64 15.91
CA PHE A 125 -5.95 14.93 16.86
C PHE A 125 -4.50 15.44 16.76
N GLU A 126 -3.82 15.47 17.91
CA GLU A 126 -2.40 15.78 17.99
C GLU A 126 -1.59 14.75 17.19
N PRO A 127 -0.48 15.14 16.52
CA PRO A 127 0.33 14.18 15.77
C PRO A 127 0.92 13.05 16.61
N GLU A 128 1.21 13.35 17.87
CA GLU A 128 1.76 12.44 18.87
C GLU A 128 1.36 12.90 20.27
N GLY A 129 1.68 12.11 21.30
CA GLY A 129 1.39 12.46 22.69
C GLY A 129 0.15 11.79 23.24
N ARG A 130 -0.46 12.39 24.27
CA ARG A 130 -1.56 11.74 25.00
C ARG A 130 -2.90 11.80 24.26
N ASN A 131 -3.10 12.82 23.44
CA ASN A 131 -4.36 13.06 22.73
C ASN A 131 -4.26 12.76 21.22
N CYS A 132 -3.31 11.93 20.78
CA CYS A 132 -3.24 11.48 19.40
C CYS A 132 -4.30 10.42 19.09
N ASP A 133 -4.65 10.29 17.80
CA ASP A 133 -5.65 9.34 17.31
C ASP A 133 -5.19 7.89 17.53
N SER A 134 -3.91 7.58 17.29
CA SER A 134 -3.37 6.22 17.43
C SER A 134 -3.59 5.63 18.83
N ARG A 135 -3.53 6.44 19.89
CA ARG A 135 -3.85 5.97 21.26
C ARG A 135 -5.34 5.72 21.45
N MET A 136 -6.20 6.58 20.91
CA MET A 136 -7.65 6.41 20.95
C MET A 136 -8.07 5.14 20.17
N ILE A 137 -7.51 4.93 18.99
CA ILE A 137 -7.78 3.74 18.17
C ILE A 137 -7.31 2.46 18.89
N ASN A 138 -6.16 2.48 19.58
CA ASN A 138 -5.74 1.36 20.42
C ASN A 138 -6.73 1.05 21.55
N GLN A 139 -7.35 2.08 22.15
CA GLN A 139 -8.42 1.89 23.12
C GLN A 139 -9.67 1.30 22.45
N ALA A 140 -10.04 1.79 21.26
CA ALA A 140 -11.16 1.26 20.49
C ALA A 140 -10.95 -0.23 20.18
N TYR A 141 -9.73 -0.63 19.81
CA TYR A 141 -9.39 -2.02 19.58
C TYR A 141 -9.62 -2.91 20.81
N ARG A 142 -9.17 -2.46 21.99
CA ARG A 142 -9.40 -3.17 23.27
C ARG A 142 -10.88 -3.25 23.65
N LEU A 143 -11.69 -2.33 23.13
CA LEU A 143 -13.14 -2.34 23.31
C LEU A 143 -13.87 -3.22 22.28
N GLY A 144 -13.15 -3.82 21.32
CA GLY A 144 -13.68 -4.78 20.35
C GLY A 144 -13.89 -4.22 18.93
N TRP A 145 -13.49 -2.99 18.64
CA TRP A 145 -13.47 -2.50 17.26
C TRP A 145 -12.37 -3.19 16.45
N LYS A 146 -12.68 -3.54 15.20
CA LYS A 146 -11.75 -4.29 14.33
C LYS A 146 -11.59 -3.71 12.93
N GLN A 147 -12.55 -2.92 12.45
CA GLN A 147 -12.49 -2.28 11.14
C GLN A 147 -12.46 -0.76 11.28
N TYR A 148 -11.55 -0.11 10.56
CA TYR A 148 -11.31 1.31 10.70
C TYR A 148 -11.21 1.98 9.33
N ILE A 149 -11.94 3.08 9.16
CA ILE A 149 -11.72 4.03 8.08
C ILE A 149 -11.17 5.29 8.73
N CYS A 150 -9.89 5.59 8.50
CA CYS A 150 -9.24 6.74 9.09
C CYS A 150 -8.94 7.78 8.00
N TYR A 151 -9.35 9.03 8.21
CA TYR A 151 -9.18 10.10 7.22
C TYR A 151 -8.93 11.46 7.88
N GLY A 152 -8.61 12.48 7.08
CA GLY A 152 -8.33 13.82 7.57
C GLY A 152 -6.91 13.98 8.11
N TYR A 153 -6.04 12.99 7.89
CA TYR A 153 -4.66 13.01 8.34
C TYR A 153 -3.87 14.17 7.73
N LYS A 154 -3.02 14.79 8.56
CA LYS A 154 -2.09 15.89 8.24
C LYS A 154 -0.71 15.63 8.86
N GLY A 155 -0.30 14.38 8.99
CA GLY A 155 0.96 13.97 9.62
C GLY A 155 0.82 13.34 11.01
N GLN A 156 -0.37 12.90 11.44
CA GLN A 156 -0.47 12.14 12.70
C GLN A 156 0.24 10.79 12.60
N ARG A 157 0.99 10.44 13.65
CA ARG A 157 1.96 9.35 13.65
C ARG A 157 1.40 8.09 14.32
N PHE A 158 2.07 6.97 14.06
CA PHE A 158 1.83 5.69 14.76
C PHE A 158 0.47 5.02 14.49
N THR A 159 -0.23 5.36 13.40
CA THR A 159 -1.44 4.63 12.97
C THR A 159 -1.13 3.14 12.80
N GLY A 160 -1.94 2.27 13.41
CA GLY A 160 -1.73 0.82 13.37
C GLY A 160 -0.71 0.27 14.38
N CYS A 161 -0.03 1.11 15.18
CA CYS A 161 0.89 0.64 16.21
C CYS A 161 0.16 0.21 17.49
N GLY A 162 0.66 -0.83 18.18
CA GLY A 162 0.24 -1.15 19.56
C GLY A 162 -0.89 -2.18 19.73
N PHE A 163 -1.26 -2.91 18.67
CA PHE A 163 -2.37 -3.87 18.66
C PHE A 163 -2.00 -5.27 19.18
N GLY A 164 -0.70 -5.58 19.27
CA GLY A 164 -0.22 -6.90 19.69
C GLY A 164 -0.40 -7.98 18.62
N SER A 165 -0.18 -9.24 19.03
CA SER A 165 -0.17 -10.41 18.15
C SER A 165 -1.56 -10.87 17.71
N ASP A 166 -2.62 -10.45 18.38
CA ASP A 166 -3.97 -11.02 18.18
C ASP A 166 -4.80 -10.13 17.24
N SER A 167 -4.16 -9.63 16.19
CA SER A 167 -4.71 -8.59 15.30
C SER A 167 -5.02 -9.08 13.88
N ASP A 168 -5.03 -10.40 13.63
CA ASP A 168 -5.28 -10.97 12.30
C ASP A 168 -6.69 -10.65 11.74
N ASP A 169 -7.65 -10.27 12.60
CA ASP A 169 -9.00 -9.84 12.23
C ASP A 169 -9.15 -8.31 12.09
N VAL A 170 -8.06 -7.55 12.20
CA VAL A 170 -8.05 -6.08 12.18
C VAL A 170 -7.74 -5.54 10.78
N ARG A 171 -8.50 -4.53 10.34
CA ARG A 171 -8.37 -3.88 9.04
C ARG A 171 -8.40 -2.35 9.14
N PHE A 172 -7.47 -1.69 8.45
CA PHE A 172 -7.42 -0.22 8.32
C PHE A 172 -7.43 0.25 6.87
N ASP A 173 -8.38 1.11 6.51
CA ASP A 173 -8.35 1.92 5.29
C ASP A 173 -7.97 3.36 5.67
N VAL A 174 -6.77 3.79 5.27
CA VAL A 174 -6.20 5.08 5.65
C VAL A 174 -6.17 6.02 4.46
N TYR A 175 -6.82 7.18 4.61
CA TYR A 175 -6.93 8.22 3.59
C TYR A 175 -6.19 9.48 4.04
N ASP A 176 -5.84 10.32 3.06
CA ASP A 176 -5.04 11.53 3.25
C ASP A 176 -3.61 11.23 3.72
N SER A 177 -2.92 12.18 4.35
CA SER A 177 -1.47 12.08 4.60
C SER A 177 -1.17 11.73 6.05
N SER A 178 -1.10 10.43 6.35
CA SER A 178 -0.61 9.96 7.65
C SER A 178 0.87 10.30 7.86
N GLY A 179 1.27 10.43 9.12
CA GLY A 179 2.65 10.67 9.52
C GLY A 179 3.51 9.43 9.61
N ASP A 180 4.72 9.63 10.13
CA ASP A 180 5.73 8.59 10.32
C ASP A 180 5.26 7.42 11.22
N TYR A 181 6.00 6.32 11.14
CA TYR A 181 5.85 5.13 11.99
C TYR A 181 4.54 4.36 11.81
N MET A 182 3.71 4.68 10.83
CA MET A 182 2.53 3.86 10.52
C MET A 182 2.92 2.38 10.38
N ALA A 183 2.06 1.48 10.87
CA ALA A 183 2.25 0.03 10.81
C ALA A 183 3.50 -0.50 11.53
N SER A 184 4.12 0.29 12.42
CA SER A 184 5.28 -0.20 13.17
C SER A 184 4.88 -1.28 14.17
N GLY A 185 5.55 -2.42 14.09
CA GLY A 185 5.36 -3.56 14.99
C GLY A 185 4.05 -4.32 14.77
N ILE A 186 3.37 -4.16 13.64
CA ILE A 186 2.17 -4.95 13.35
C ILE A 186 2.49 -6.44 13.25
N ASP A 187 1.54 -7.26 13.70
CA ASP A 187 1.70 -8.70 13.88
C ASP A 187 0.37 -9.41 13.60
N GLY A 188 -0.15 -9.25 12.38
CA GLY A 188 -1.37 -9.93 11.92
C GLY A 188 -2.26 -9.09 11.00
N MET A 189 -2.50 -7.83 11.38
CA MET A 189 -3.50 -6.98 10.71
C MET A 189 -3.20 -6.63 9.24
N GLU A 190 -4.23 -6.11 8.57
CA GLU A 190 -4.15 -5.58 7.21
C GLU A 190 -4.36 -4.06 7.17
N ILE A 191 -3.40 -3.32 6.61
CA ILE A 191 -3.47 -1.86 6.45
C ILE A 191 -3.35 -1.50 4.97
N HIS A 192 -4.23 -0.63 4.49
CA HIS A 192 -4.15 -0.05 3.15
C HIS A 192 -4.11 1.47 3.28
N VAL A 193 -3.19 2.09 2.55
CA VAL A 193 -3.05 3.54 2.47
C VAL A 193 -3.45 3.97 1.07
N HIS A 194 -4.50 4.77 0.98
CA HIS A 194 -5.10 5.26 -0.25
C HIS A 194 -4.43 6.56 -0.71
N GLY A 195 -3.12 6.46 -0.96
CA GLY A 195 -2.25 7.57 -1.34
C GLY A 195 -0.81 7.33 -0.91
N ASN A 196 -0.05 8.42 -0.76
CA ASN A 196 1.33 8.37 -0.29
C ASN A 196 1.41 8.29 1.22
N ALA A 197 2.52 7.76 1.72
CA ALA A 197 2.85 7.73 3.13
C ALA A 197 4.27 8.27 3.41
N GLN A 198 4.51 8.67 4.66
CA GLN A 198 5.76 9.34 5.08
C GLN A 198 6.88 8.34 5.40
N ASP A 199 7.73 8.66 6.37
CA ASP A 199 8.95 7.92 6.66
C ASP A 199 8.67 6.79 7.68
N GLN A 200 9.59 5.83 7.72
CA GLN A 200 9.68 4.85 8.80
C GLN A 200 8.43 3.96 8.96
N LEU A 201 7.73 3.74 7.86
CA LEU A 201 6.59 2.85 7.78
C LEU A 201 6.99 1.39 8.05
N GLY A 202 6.18 0.64 8.78
CA GLY A 202 6.35 -0.80 8.93
C GLY A 202 7.61 -1.21 9.70
N GLN A 203 8.17 -0.34 10.56
CA GLN A 203 9.33 -0.74 11.37
C GLN A 203 9.02 -2.00 12.16
N ILE A 204 9.98 -2.91 12.24
CA ILE A 204 9.88 -4.16 13.03
C ILE A 204 8.59 -4.97 12.79
N MET A 205 7.92 -4.76 11.64
CA MET A 205 6.73 -5.50 11.23
C MET A 205 7.01 -7.01 11.22
N LYS A 206 6.12 -7.80 11.82
CA LYS A 206 6.32 -9.25 12.00
C LYS A 206 5.59 -10.10 10.97
N ARG A 207 4.30 -9.83 10.78
CA ARG A 207 3.41 -10.48 9.81
C ARG A 207 2.18 -9.60 9.57
N GLY A 208 1.35 -9.99 8.62
CA GLY A 208 0.17 -9.23 8.18
C GLY A 208 0.38 -8.68 6.77
N LYS A 209 -0.56 -7.85 6.32
CA LYS A 209 -0.53 -7.27 4.96
C LYS A 209 -0.50 -5.75 5.03
N PHE A 210 0.40 -5.14 4.25
CA PHE A 210 0.50 -3.69 4.18
C PHE A 210 0.55 -3.21 2.74
N VAL A 211 -0.41 -2.39 2.33
CA VAL A 211 -0.57 -1.93 0.96
C VAL A 211 -0.53 -0.40 0.93
N VAL A 212 0.25 0.18 0.02
CA VAL A 212 0.31 1.62 -0.20
C VAL A 212 0.05 1.91 -1.67
N HIS A 213 -1.04 2.62 -1.96
CA HIS A 213 -1.47 3.02 -3.31
C HIS A 213 -0.73 4.27 -3.82
N GLY A 214 0.49 4.49 -3.36
CA GLY A 214 1.33 5.64 -3.66
C GLY A 214 2.79 5.38 -3.29
N ASP A 215 3.52 6.45 -3.00
CA ASP A 215 4.92 6.40 -2.59
C ASP A 215 5.09 6.24 -1.07
N VAL A 216 6.23 5.70 -0.65
CA VAL A 216 6.67 5.63 0.76
C VAL A 216 8.00 6.35 0.97
N GLY A 217 8.18 6.91 2.17
CA GLY A 217 9.36 7.68 2.55
C GLY A 217 10.58 6.86 2.97
N GLN A 218 11.49 7.54 3.67
CA GLN A 218 12.80 7.05 4.10
C GLN A 218 12.67 5.92 5.13
N THR A 219 13.61 4.97 5.11
CA THR A 219 13.75 3.96 6.17
C THR A 219 12.48 3.09 6.33
N PHE A 220 11.75 2.91 5.23
CA PHE A 220 10.62 2.00 5.12
C PHE A 220 11.03 0.57 5.50
N MET A 221 10.22 -0.09 6.34
CA MET A 221 10.43 -1.44 6.88
C MET A 221 11.75 -1.66 7.62
N TYR A 222 12.26 -0.63 8.30
CA TYR A 222 13.43 -0.75 9.17
C TYR A 222 13.29 -1.91 10.16
N GLY A 223 14.25 -2.84 10.13
CA GLY A 223 14.30 -3.94 11.08
C GLY A 223 13.14 -4.93 11.00
N ALA A 224 12.33 -4.90 9.93
CA ALA A 224 11.18 -5.79 9.74
C ALA A 224 11.59 -7.28 9.86
N LYS A 225 10.66 -8.11 10.36
CA LYS A 225 10.82 -9.56 10.57
C LYS A 225 10.02 -10.40 9.57
N GLY A 226 9.00 -9.81 8.94
CA GLY A 226 8.12 -10.49 8.00
C GLY A 226 6.99 -9.61 7.50
N GLY A 227 6.01 -10.24 6.86
CA GLY A 227 4.82 -9.58 6.31
C GLY A 227 4.83 -9.48 4.79
N ASP A 228 3.63 -9.35 4.24
CA ASP A 228 3.38 -9.22 2.80
C ASP A 228 3.08 -7.74 2.49
N VAL A 229 3.94 -7.10 1.72
CA VAL A 229 3.91 -5.64 1.56
C VAL A 229 3.96 -5.23 0.09
N TYR A 230 3.08 -4.32 -0.31
CA TYR A 230 2.84 -3.94 -1.71
C TYR A 230 2.80 -2.43 -1.86
N ILE A 231 3.70 -1.88 -2.67
CA ILE A 231 3.83 -0.45 -2.91
C ILE A 231 3.59 -0.17 -4.40
N LEU A 232 2.58 0.66 -4.70
CA LEU A 232 2.27 1.07 -6.08
C LEU A 232 3.37 1.97 -6.65
N GLY A 233 3.87 2.91 -5.84
CA GLY A 233 4.86 3.89 -6.27
C GLY A 233 6.29 3.50 -5.90
N ASN A 234 7.04 4.51 -5.49
CA ASN A 234 8.44 4.42 -5.14
C ASN A 234 8.63 4.32 -3.62
N ALA A 235 9.79 3.81 -3.21
CA ALA A 235 10.32 4.02 -1.87
C ALA A 235 11.46 5.05 -1.91
N ALA A 236 11.69 5.79 -0.82
CA ALA A 236 12.84 6.69 -0.73
C ALA A 236 14.13 5.91 -0.38
N GLY A 237 15.02 6.50 0.42
CA GLY A 237 16.30 5.88 0.81
C GLY A 237 16.17 4.85 1.94
N ARG A 238 17.09 3.88 1.94
CA ARG A 238 17.22 2.80 2.95
C ARG A 238 15.97 1.93 3.20
N PRO A 239 15.18 1.56 2.17
CA PRO A 239 14.10 0.60 2.38
C PRO A 239 14.66 -0.76 2.80
N LEU A 240 14.01 -1.39 3.78
CA LEU A 240 14.35 -2.69 4.38
C LEU A 240 15.72 -2.77 5.08
N ILE A 241 16.31 -1.64 5.48
CA ILE A 241 17.56 -1.68 6.24
C ILE A 241 17.40 -2.53 7.53
N ASN A 242 18.36 -3.42 7.80
CA ASN A 242 18.36 -4.35 8.93
C ASN A 242 17.17 -5.33 9.00
N ALA A 243 16.39 -5.48 7.93
CA ALA A 243 15.30 -6.45 7.92
C ALA A 243 15.85 -7.90 7.92
N THR A 244 15.13 -8.81 8.56
CA THR A 244 15.50 -10.21 8.77
C THR A 244 14.26 -11.10 8.69
N GLY A 245 14.43 -12.42 8.75
CA GLY A 245 13.32 -13.35 8.72
C GLY A 245 12.70 -13.45 7.33
N ARG A 246 11.40 -13.16 7.21
CA ARG A 246 10.58 -13.48 6.02
C ARG A 246 9.79 -12.29 5.43
N PRO A 247 10.35 -11.08 5.29
CA PRO A 247 9.65 -10.00 4.59
C PRO A 247 9.45 -10.35 3.11
N ARG A 248 8.27 -10.05 2.58
CA ARG A 248 7.86 -10.32 1.19
C ARG A 248 7.35 -9.02 0.60
N VAL A 249 8.20 -8.30 -0.12
CA VAL A 249 7.91 -6.91 -0.50
C VAL A 249 7.89 -6.76 -2.01
N VAL A 250 6.87 -6.08 -2.53
CA VAL A 250 6.79 -5.66 -3.94
C VAL A 250 6.79 -4.13 -4.01
N ILE A 251 7.76 -3.57 -4.72
CA ILE A 251 7.86 -2.15 -5.04
C ILE A 251 7.70 -2.02 -6.55
N ASN A 252 6.59 -1.44 -7.01
CA ASN A 252 6.34 -1.34 -8.44
C ASN A 252 7.18 -0.25 -9.11
N GLY A 253 7.34 0.89 -8.44
CA GLY A 253 8.28 1.91 -8.85
C GLY A 253 9.72 1.49 -8.62
N THR A 254 10.49 2.40 -8.06
CA THR A 254 11.88 2.18 -7.69
C THR A 254 12.15 2.57 -6.24
N CYS A 255 13.40 2.50 -5.82
CA CYS A 255 13.91 3.10 -4.62
C CYS A 255 15.18 3.92 -4.88
N LEU A 256 15.52 4.77 -3.91
CA LEU A 256 16.79 5.49 -3.88
C LEU A 256 17.89 4.59 -3.29
N ASP A 257 18.94 5.18 -2.74
CA ASP A 257 20.10 4.44 -2.24
C ASP A 257 19.77 3.43 -1.12
N TYR A 258 20.63 2.41 -1.00
CA TYR A 258 20.67 1.46 0.11
C TYR A 258 19.42 0.57 0.27
N LEU A 259 18.78 0.16 -0.83
CA LEU A 259 17.77 -0.89 -0.74
C LEU A 259 18.36 -2.17 -0.15
N ALA A 260 17.72 -2.65 0.92
CA ALA A 260 18.06 -3.88 1.63
C ALA A 260 19.51 -3.90 2.15
N GLU A 261 19.96 -2.76 2.67
CA GLU A 261 21.20 -2.67 3.45
C GLU A 261 21.12 -3.53 4.72
N SER A 262 22.15 -4.33 5.00
CA SER A 262 22.21 -5.27 6.11
C SER A 262 21.01 -6.22 6.16
N PHE A 263 20.55 -6.67 4.99
CA PHE A 263 19.45 -7.64 4.90
C PHE A 263 19.92 -9.03 5.34
N MET A 264 19.27 -9.54 6.38
CA MET A 264 19.64 -10.79 7.06
C MET A 264 18.48 -11.78 6.98
N ALA A 265 17.90 -11.92 5.79
CA ALA A 265 16.63 -12.61 5.60
C ALA A 265 16.77 -14.08 5.18
N GLY A 266 17.95 -14.69 5.25
CA GLY A 266 18.14 -16.12 4.92
C GLY A 266 17.83 -16.50 3.47
N ASP A 267 17.77 -17.78 3.14
CA ASP A 267 17.51 -18.24 1.75
C ASP A 267 16.01 -18.11 1.40
N PRO A 268 15.62 -17.34 0.36
CA PRO A 268 14.21 -17.19 -0.04
C PRO A 268 13.50 -18.52 -0.30
N LEU A 269 14.19 -19.50 -0.89
CA LEU A 269 13.64 -20.83 -1.20
C LEU A 269 13.48 -21.71 0.05
N LYS A 270 14.03 -21.29 1.20
CA LYS A 270 13.89 -21.95 2.50
C LYS A 270 13.09 -21.09 3.49
N GLY A 271 12.23 -20.21 2.99
CA GLY A 271 11.35 -19.38 3.80
C GLY A 271 11.96 -18.04 4.22
N GLY A 272 13.15 -17.71 3.72
CA GLY A 272 13.76 -16.40 3.90
C GLY A 272 13.05 -15.28 3.12
N GLY A 273 13.38 -14.02 3.41
CA GLY A 273 12.75 -12.83 2.82
C GLY A 273 13.32 -12.42 1.47
N PHE A 274 12.53 -11.66 0.72
CA PHE A 274 12.93 -11.06 -0.56
C PHE A 274 12.22 -9.74 -0.83
N VAL A 275 12.75 -9.00 -1.81
CA VAL A 275 12.12 -7.81 -2.38
C VAL A 275 11.98 -7.99 -3.90
N ILE A 276 10.86 -7.56 -4.46
CA ILE A 276 10.64 -7.43 -5.90
C ILE A 276 10.63 -5.94 -6.24
N VAL A 277 11.42 -5.53 -7.24
CA VAL A 277 11.43 -4.15 -7.76
C VAL A 277 11.09 -4.20 -9.24
N ASN A 278 9.98 -3.58 -9.65
CA ASN A 278 9.52 -3.63 -11.04
C ASN A 278 10.05 -2.47 -11.90
N GLY A 279 10.47 -1.35 -11.31
CA GLY A 279 11.12 -0.25 -12.02
C GLY A 279 10.21 0.43 -13.03
N ILE A 280 8.93 0.64 -12.69
CA ILE A 280 7.92 1.20 -13.60
C ILE A 280 7.29 2.49 -13.07
N THR A 281 6.62 3.22 -13.94
CA THR A 281 5.68 4.29 -13.55
C THR A 281 4.48 4.25 -14.50
N PHE A 282 3.61 5.25 -14.43
CA PHE A 282 2.43 5.35 -15.28
C PHE A 282 2.41 6.68 -16.01
N ASP A 283 1.94 6.66 -17.25
CA ASP A 283 1.63 7.88 -17.99
C ASP A 283 0.32 8.52 -17.50
N GLU A 284 -0.04 9.67 -18.09
CA GLU A 284 -1.27 10.39 -17.73
C GLU A 284 -2.56 9.63 -18.05
N CYS A 285 -2.49 8.62 -18.92
CA CYS A 285 -3.60 7.75 -19.28
C CYS A 285 -3.72 6.52 -18.38
N GLY A 286 -2.73 6.26 -17.52
CA GLY A 286 -2.67 5.08 -16.66
C GLY A 286 -2.03 3.87 -17.33
N ASN A 287 -1.36 4.04 -18.47
CA ASN A 287 -0.55 2.98 -19.07
C ASN A 287 0.76 2.85 -18.31
N MET A 288 1.16 1.61 -18.07
CA MET A 288 2.46 1.30 -17.48
C MET A 288 3.58 1.69 -18.45
N ILE A 289 4.60 2.38 -17.95
CA ILE A 289 5.82 2.71 -18.67
C ILE A 289 7.05 2.32 -17.85
N ASP A 290 8.09 1.88 -18.54
CA ASP A 290 9.36 1.55 -17.89
C ASP A 290 10.10 2.82 -17.45
N LEU A 291 10.70 2.78 -16.26
CA LEU A 291 11.64 3.83 -15.87
C LEU A 291 12.89 3.74 -16.74
N SER A 292 13.49 4.90 -17.05
CA SER A 292 14.75 4.96 -17.78
C SER A 292 15.86 4.20 -17.07
N MET A 293 15.83 4.17 -15.73
CA MET A 293 16.67 3.36 -14.88
C MET A 293 15.81 2.62 -13.85
N PRO A 294 15.71 1.27 -13.89
CA PRO A 294 14.88 0.50 -12.97
C PRO A 294 15.28 0.64 -11.49
N TYR A 295 16.55 0.97 -11.22
CA TYR A 295 17.08 1.32 -9.90
C TYR A 295 18.12 2.44 -10.05
N PRO A 296 17.75 3.72 -9.80
CA PRO A 296 18.66 4.86 -9.93
C PRO A 296 19.53 5.09 -8.69
N GLY A 297 19.30 4.35 -7.60
CA GLY A 297 20.10 4.43 -6.38
C GLY A 297 21.46 3.77 -6.51
N SER A 298 22.24 3.85 -5.44
CA SER A 298 23.53 3.21 -5.25
C SER A 298 23.51 2.26 -4.05
N ASN A 299 24.61 1.53 -3.81
CA ASN A 299 24.78 0.67 -2.64
C ASN A 299 23.66 -0.38 -2.47
N LEU A 300 23.14 -0.89 -3.58
CA LEU A 300 22.13 -1.93 -3.60
C LEU A 300 22.65 -3.16 -2.87
N PHE A 301 21.89 -3.62 -1.87
CA PHE A 301 22.17 -4.84 -1.13
C PHE A 301 23.46 -4.83 -0.29
N SER A 302 23.91 -3.63 0.12
CA SER A 302 25.08 -3.45 1.00
C SER A 302 24.99 -4.27 2.27
N LEU A 303 26.09 -4.97 2.63
CA LEU A 303 26.21 -5.73 3.88
C LEU A 303 25.14 -6.82 4.09
N ALA A 304 24.37 -7.19 3.05
CA ALA A 304 23.41 -8.26 3.14
C ALA A 304 24.12 -9.61 3.36
N SER A 305 23.56 -10.43 4.26
CA SER A 305 24.04 -11.80 4.53
C SER A 305 23.00 -12.86 4.17
N GLY A 306 21.79 -12.45 3.81
CA GLY A 306 20.74 -13.33 3.31
C GLY A 306 19.61 -12.56 2.64
N GLY A 307 18.72 -13.29 1.99
CA GLY A 307 17.61 -12.80 1.18
C GLY A 307 17.98 -12.71 -0.29
N ALA A 308 17.05 -12.18 -1.09
CA ALA A 308 17.31 -11.83 -2.48
C ALA A 308 16.48 -10.62 -2.91
N ILE A 309 16.93 -9.96 -3.97
CA ILE A 309 16.14 -8.98 -4.71
C ILE A 309 15.82 -9.56 -6.09
N PHE A 310 14.56 -9.52 -6.49
CA PHE A 310 14.11 -9.82 -7.84
C PHE A 310 13.85 -8.52 -8.56
N LEU A 311 14.77 -8.17 -9.46
CA LEU A 311 14.76 -6.89 -10.16
C LEU A 311 14.26 -7.11 -11.59
N ARG A 312 13.17 -6.45 -11.97
CA ARG A 312 12.75 -6.35 -13.37
C ARG A 312 13.71 -5.40 -14.09
N ASP A 313 14.56 -5.96 -14.94
CA ASP A 313 15.55 -5.21 -15.71
C ASP A 313 15.83 -5.91 -17.04
N PRO A 314 14.87 -5.86 -17.98
CA PRO A 314 14.94 -6.59 -19.25
C PRO A 314 16.09 -6.15 -20.14
N GLU A 315 16.56 -4.91 -20.00
CA GLU A 315 17.66 -4.34 -20.77
C GLU A 315 19.01 -4.40 -20.04
N CYS A 316 19.06 -5.03 -18.85
CA CYS A 316 20.27 -5.13 -18.02
C CYS A 316 20.93 -3.76 -17.71
N LYS A 317 20.12 -2.72 -17.48
CA LYS A 317 20.57 -1.35 -17.21
C LYS A 317 21.26 -1.19 -15.86
N VAL A 318 20.88 -1.99 -14.87
CA VAL A 318 21.53 -1.98 -13.55
C VAL A 318 22.81 -2.81 -13.64
N VAL A 319 23.93 -2.16 -13.36
CA VAL A 319 25.29 -2.72 -13.48
C VAL A 319 25.93 -2.94 -12.10
N ASP A 320 27.08 -3.61 -12.06
CA ASP A 320 27.77 -4.00 -10.81
C ASP A 320 28.11 -2.80 -9.92
N GLU A 321 28.34 -1.60 -10.50
CA GLU A 321 28.60 -0.36 -9.75
C GLU A 321 27.40 0.11 -8.90
N HIS A 322 26.18 -0.37 -9.19
CA HIS A 322 25.03 -0.11 -8.32
C HIS A 322 25.05 -1.01 -7.08
N LEU A 323 25.73 -2.16 -7.15
CA LEU A 323 25.80 -3.15 -6.08
C LEU A 323 26.86 -2.78 -5.05
N ASN A 324 26.63 -3.18 -3.81
CA ASN A 324 27.65 -3.20 -2.78
C ASN A 324 27.46 -4.51 -2.00
N GLY A 325 28.38 -5.47 -2.10
CA GLY A 325 28.24 -6.77 -1.43
C GLY A 325 27.20 -7.75 -2.01
N GLY A 326 26.50 -7.37 -3.09
CA GLY A 326 25.63 -8.25 -3.87
C GLY A 326 26.26 -8.71 -5.19
N VAL A 327 25.67 -9.72 -5.82
CA VAL A 327 26.02 -10.18 -7.18
C VAL A 327 24.74 -10.55 -7.95
N PHE A 328 24.72 -10.29 -9.25
CA PHE A 328 23.66 -10.75 -10.13
C PHE A 328 23.69 -12.27 -10.34
N ASP A 329 22.52 -12.87 -10.33
CA ASP A 329 22.25 -14.27 -10.63
C ASP A 329 20.99 -14.39 -11.49
N ARG A 330 20.78 -15.55 -12.08
CA ARG A 330 19.60 -15.85 -12.90
C ARG A 330 18.40 -16.16 -12.01
N VAL A 331 17.22 -15.73 -12.45
CA VAL A 331 15.95 -16.17 -11.88
C VAL A 331 15.67 -17.59 -12.38
N THR A 332 15.62 -18.54 -11.45
CA THR A 332 15.30 -19.95 -11.76
C THR A 332 13.79 -20.17 -11.79
N GLN A 333 13.35 -21.35 -12.24
CA GLN A 333 11.93 -21.73 -12.16
C GLN A 333 11.42 -21.78 -10.72
N ALA A 334 12.26 -22.21 -9.77
CA ALA A 334 11.91 -22.26 -8.35
C ALA A 334 11.74 -20.84 -7.77
N ASP A 335 12.63 -19.94 -8.15
CA ASP A 335 12.52 -18.51 -7.80
C ASP A 335 11.24 -17.90 -8.37
N TRP A 336 10.93 -18.17 -9.64
CA TRP A 336 9.71 -17.66 -10.27
C TRP A 336 8.46 -18.19 -9.57
N LYS A 337 8.40 -19.50 -9.29
CA LYS A 337 7.29 -20.11 -8.54
C LYS A 337 7.13 -19.48 -7.14
N LEU A 338 8.23 -19.09 -6.51
CA LEU A 338 8.21 -18.42 -5.20
C LEU A 338 7.58 -17.03 -5.29
N ILE A 339 7.95 -16.21 -6.28
CA ILE A 339 7.50 -14.81 -6.37
C ILE A 339 6.17 -14.63 -7.08
N PHE A 340 5.75 -15.59 -7.91
CA PHE A 340 4.54 -15.49 -8.74
C PHE A 340 3.26 -15.13 -7.95
N PRO A 341 2.96 -15.77 -6.79
CA PRO A 341 1.76 -15.41 -6.02
C PRO A 341 1.75 -13.96 -5.50
N TYR A 342 2.93 -13.39 -5.26
CA TYR A 342 3.06 -11.99 -4.84
C TYR A 342 2.85 -11.04 -6.02
N LEU A 343 3.25 -11.44 -7.23
CA LEU A 343 2.92 -10.69 -8.44
C LEU A 343 1.43 -10.79 -8.78
N GLU A 344 0.76 -11.93 -8.50
CA GLU A 344 -0.69 -12.08 -8.68
C GLU A 344 -1.47 -11.18 -7.73
N GLU A 345 -1.07 -11.12 -6.46
CA GLU A 345 -1.68 -10.19 -5.50
C GLU A 345 -1.39 -8.73 -5.90
N ASN A 346 -0.20 -8.43 -6.40
CA ASN A 346 0.13 -7.11 -6.94
C ASN A 346 -0.75 -6.73 -8.14
N GLU A 347 -1.02 -7.66 -9.05
CA GLU A 347 -1.97 -7.50 -10.15
C GLU A 347 -3.39 -7.25 -9.62
N ARG A 348 -3.83 -8.00 -8.60
CA ARG A 348 -5.15 -7.80 -7.99
C ARG A 348 -5.29 -6.42 -7.33
N LEU A 349 -4.25 -5.96 -6.63
CA LEU A 349 -4.25 -4.68 -5.90
C LEU A 349 -4.15 -3.47 -6.84
N PHE A 350 -3.26 -3.54 -7.83
CA PHE A 350 -2.87 -2.39 -8.64
C PHE A 350 -3.22 -2.50 -10.11
N GLY A 351 -3.74 -3.65 -10.56
CA GLY A 351 -4.05 -3.95 -11.97
C GLY A 351 -2.86 -3.87 -12.89
N ILE A 352 -1.68 -4.21 -12.38
CA ILE A 352 -0.44 -4.33 -13.16
C ILE A 352 -0.35 -5.79 -13.59
N SER A 353 -0.72 -6.07 -14.84
CA SER A 353 -0.77 -7.43 -15.33
C SER A 353 0.61 -8.06 -15.41
N ILE A 354 0.76 -9.29 -14.88
CA ILE A 354 2.00 -10.04 -15.04
C ILE A 354 2.30 -10.24 -16.53
N GLU A 355 1.29 -10.65 -17.28
CA GLU A 355 1.45 -11.06 -18.67
C GLU A 355 1.45 -9.86 -19.62
N ALA A 356 0.44 -9.00 -19.52
CA ALA A 356 0.28 -7.87 -20.44
C ALA A 356 1.17 -6.66 -20.10
N ASN A 357 1.72 -6.59 -18.88
CA ASN A 357 2.57 -5.47 -18.46
C ASN A 357 3.98 -5.94 -18.07
N LEU A 358 4.14 -6.68 -16.97
CA LEU A 358 5.48 -6.97 -16.43
C LEU A 358 6.35 -7.81 -17.37
N LEU A 359 5.80 -8.84 -18.01
CA LEU A 359 6.52 -9.72 -18.93
C LEU A 359 6.49 -9.26 -20.39
N THR A 360 5.73 -8.23 -20.73
CA THR A 360 5.64 -7.72 -22.10
C THR A 360 6.57 -6.53 -22.29
N ILE A 361 7.61 -6.72 -23.09
CA ILE A 361 8.62 -5.69 -23.41
C ILE A 361 8.47 -5.34 -24.89
N ASP A 362 8.35 -4.05 -25.20
CA ASP A 362 8.10 -3.54 -26.57
C ASP A 362 6.94 -4.26 -27.29
N GLY A 363 5.87 -4.55 -26.55
CA GLY A 363 4.68 -5.23 -27.07
C GLY A 363 4.84 -6.75 -27.28
N GLN A 364 5.99 -7.34 -26.93
CA GLN A 364 6.21 -8.78 -27.03
C GLN A 364 6.38 -9.41 -25.65
N LYS A 365 5.60 -10.47 -25.39
CA LYS A 365 5.76 -11.29 -24.19
C LYS A 365 7.13 -11.97 -24.19
N GLN A 366 7.89 -11.76 -23.13
CA GLN A 366 9.20 -12.34 -22.89
C GLN A 366 9.15 -13.39 -21.77
N PRO A 367 10.04 -14.40 -21.81
CA PRO A 367 10.25 -15.30 -20.68
C PRO A 367 10.68 -14.54 -19.41
N PHE A 368 10.17 -14.95 -18.24
CA PHE A 368 10.46 -14.27 -16.96
C PHE A 368 11.97 -14.15 -16.66
N ASN A 369 12.77 -15.13 -17.07
CA ASN A 369 14.21 -15.16 -16.83
C ASN A 369 15.02 -14.26 -17.78
N LYS A 370 14.38 -13.66 -18.79
CA LYS A 370 14.94 -12.55 -19.59
C LYS A 370 14.53 -11.19 -19.05
N VAL A 371 13.42 -11.12 -18.32
CA VAL A 371 12.85 -9.88 -17.79
C VAL A 371 13.34 -9.57 -16.39
N TYR A 372 13.45 -10.59 -15.55
CA TYR A 372 13.89 -10.47 -14.17
C TYR A 372 15.29 -11.03 -13.97
N ARG A 373 16.08 -10.31 -13.17
CA ARG A 373 17.38 -10.73 -12.64
C ARG A 373 17.27 -10.86 -11.12
N LYS A 374 18.11 -11.71 -10.54
CA LYS A 374 18.17 -11.93 -9.10
C LYS A 374 19.43 -11.29 -8.57
N VAL A 375 19.36 -10.59 -7.44
CA VAL A 375 20.54 -10.14 -6.69
C VAL A 375 20.60 -10.93 -5.39
N VAL A 376 21.75 -11.54 -5.13
CA VAL A 376 22.03 -12.36 -3.94
C VAL A 376 23.28 -11.83 -3.24
N PRO A 377 23.47 -12.05 -1.92
CA PRO A 377 24.66 -11.57 -1.26
C PRO A 377 25.87 -12.37 -1.75
N ILE A 378 27.02 -11.71 -1.88
CA ILE A 378 28.28 -12.41 -2.11
C ILE A 378 28.51 -13.34 -0.91
N LYS A 379 28.67 -14.64 -1.16
CA LYS A 379 29.05 -15.58 -0.11
C LYS A 379 30.41 -15.15 0.43
N SER A 380 30.45 -14.62 1.65
CA SER A 380 31.74 -14.31 2.27
C SER A 380 32.53 -15.62 2.41
N GLN A 381 33.78 -15.64 1.95
CA GLN A 381 34.72 -16.74 2.25
C GLN A 381 35.17 -16.71 3.74
N ALA A 382 34.55 -15.91 4.59
CA ALA A 382 34.99 -15.68 5.96
C ALA A 382 33.86 -15.95 6.97
N LEU A 383 33.74 -17.23 7.33
CA LEU A 383 33.51 -17.75 8.70
C LEU A 383 33.70 -19.28 8.64
N GLY A 384 34.86 -19.70 8.13
CA GLY A 384 35.25 -21.08 7.99
C GLY A 384 36.72 -21.24 8.33
N THR A 385 37.06 -21.13 9.62
CA THR A 385 38.15 -21.84 10.31
C THR A 385 38.33 -21.26 11.71
N SER A 386 37.54 -21.74 12.67
CA SER A 386 38.09 -22.00 14.00
C SER A 386 38.32 -23.49 14.09
N LYS A 387 39.50 -23.93 13.63
CA LYS A 387 40.12 -25.15 14.12
C LYS A 387 41.00 -24.75 15.29
N LYS A 388 40.53 -24.97 16.51
CA LYS A 388 41.24 -25.71 17.56
C LYS A 388 40.31 -25.96 18.74
#